data_AF-A0A7K2ZC51-F1
#
_entry.id   AF-A0A7K2ZC51-F1
#
_cell.length_a   1.000
_cell.length_b   1.000
_cell.length_c   1.000
_cell.angle_alpha   90.00
_cell.angle_beta   90.00
_cell.angle_gamma   90.00
#
_symmetry.space_group_name_H-M   'P 1'
#
loop_
_entity.id
_entity.type
_entity.pdbx_description
1 polymer ?
#
loop_
_entity_poly.entity_id
_entity_poly.type
_entity_poly.pdbx_seq_one_letter_code
_entity_poly.pdbx_strand_id
1 'polypeptide(L)' 'LARALVLRPGLLICDEMTAMLDASTTAALVAVVEAYRAESGAALLAVGHDRVLLERWCDRTVRWDERAVERVPVG' A
#
# COMPACT_ATOMS: atom_id res chain seq x y z
N LEU A 1 -7.70 9.44 -3.90
CA LEU A 1 -6.97 8.61 -4.89
C LEU A 1 -7.10 9.15 -6.33
N ALA A 2 -8.29 9.18 -6.93
CA ALA A 2 -8.48 9.57 -8.34
C ALA A 2 -7.75 10.88 -8.75
N ARG A 3 -7.90 11.95 -7.96
CA ARG A 3 -7.20 13.23 -8.19
C ARG A 3 -5.66 13.11 -8.24
N ALA A 4 -5.07 12.19 -7.46
CA ALA A 4 -3.63 11.97 -7.48
C ALA A 4 -3.19 11.19 -8.73
N LEU A 5 -3.98 10.20 -9.16
CA LEU A 5 -3.66 9.36 -10.32
C LEU A 5 -3.69 10.13 -11.65
N VAL A 6 -4.46 11.22 -11.75
CA VAL A 6 -4.49 12.10 -12.93
C VAL A 6 -3.10 12.64 -13.28
N LEU A 7 -2.23 12.84 -12.29
CA LEU A 7 -0.87 13.34 -12.49
C LEU A 7 0.11 12.26 -12.96
N ARG A 8 -0.35 11.00 -13.08
CA ARG A 8 0.47 9.82 -13.41
C ARG A 8 1.77 9.74 -12.58
N PRO A 9 1.69 9.76 -11.25
CA PRO A 9 2.89 9.69 -10.40
C PRO A 9 3.62 8.37 -10.55
N GLY A 10 4.97 8.42 -10.55
CA GLY A 10 5.82 7.23 -10.49
C GLY A 10 5.97 6.62 -9.09
N LEU A 11 5.44 7.28 -8.05
CA LEU A 11 5.42 6.80 -6.67
C LEU A 11 4.09 7.16 -6.02
N LEU A 12 3.43 6.15 -5.43
CA LEU A 12 2.26 6.33 -4.59
C LEU A 12 2.66 6.20 -3.12
N ILE A 13 2.26 7.17 -2.31
CA ILE A 13 2.39 7.14 -0.85
C ILE A 13 0.99 7.00 -0.26
N CYS A 14 0.82 5.95 0.53
CA CYS A 14 -0.45 5.39 0.94
C CYS A 14 -0.46 5.28 2.46
N ASP A 15 -0.77 6.39 3.14
CA ASP A 15 -0.74 6.50 4.61
C ASP A 15 -2.12 6.21 5.22
N GLU A 16 -2.25 5.08 5.92
CA GLU A 16 -3.46 4.62 6.60
C GLU A 16 -4.72 4.67 5.71
N MET A 17 -4.56 4.46 4.39
CA MET A 17 -5.60 4.74 3.40
C MET A 17 -6.80 3.79 3.42
N THR A 18 -6.69 2.70 4.18
CA THR A 18 -7.75 1.68 4.36
C THR A 18 -8.42 1.79 5.72
N ALA A 19 -8.01 2.75 6.55
CA ALA A 19 -8.64 3.00 7.83
C ALA A 19 -10.14 3.31 7.65
N MET A 20 -10.96 2.74 8.52
CA MET A 20 -12.43 2.91 8.54
C MET A 20 -13.17 2.39 7.30
N LEU A 21 -12.50 1.70 6.37
CA LEU A 21 -13.16 1.01 5.27
C LEU A 21 -13.56 -0.40 5.69
N ASP A 22 -14.70 -0.87 5.19
CA ASP A 22 -15.03 -2.28 5.27
C ASP A 22 -14.11 -3.12 4.35
N ALA A 23 -14.13 -4.44 4.55
CA ALA A 23 -13.25 -5.37 3.82
C ALA A 23 -13.49 -5.34 2.30
N SER A 24 -14.73 -5.12 1.85
CA SER A 24 -15.07 -5.09 0.43
C SER A 24 -14.58 -3.81 -0.25
N THR A 25 -14.74 -2.67 0.41
CA THR A 25 -14.24 -1.38 -0.09
C THR A 25 -12.72 -1.34 -0.09
N THR A 26 -12.08 -1.95 0.92
CA THR A 26 -10.62 -2.12 0.96
C THR A 26 -10.12 -2.94 -0.23
N ALA A 27 -10.74 -4.08 -0.52
CA ALA A 27 -10.35 -4.92 -1.65
C ALA A 27 -10.50 -4.18 -3.00
N ALA A 28 -11.57 -3.40 -3.18
CA ALA A 28 -11.76 -2.59 -4.36
C ALA A 28 -10.68 -1.50 -4.51
N LEU A 29 -10.32 -0.83 -3.41
CA LEU A 29 -9.28 0.19 -3.40
C LEU A 29 -7.89 -0.40 -3.75
N VAL A 30 -7.55 -1.54 -3.16
CA VAL A 30 -6.30 -2.26 -3.46
C VAL A 30 -6.25 -2.64 -4.93
N ALA A 31 -7.34 -3.16 -5.50
CA ALA A 31 -7.41 -3.53 -6.91
C ALA A 31 -7.16 -2.34 -7.85
N VAL A 32 -7.68 -1.15 -7.52
CA VAL A 32 -7.44 0.08 -8.31
C VAL A 32 -5.96 0.47 -8.28
N VAL A 33 -5.33 0.41 -7.11
CA VAL A 33 -3.91 0.76 -6.98
C VAL A 33 -3.03 -0.26 -7.70
N GLU A 34 -3.31 -1.55 -7.56
CA GLU A 34 -2.58 -2.62 -8.26
C GLU A 34 -2.67 -2.49 -9.78
N ALA A 35 -3.88 -2.25 -10.31
CA ALA A 35 -4.07 -2.00 -11.74
C ALA A 35 -3.22 -0.82 -12.22
N TYR A 36 -3.25 0.30 -11.48
CA TYR A 36 -2.44 1.46 -11.81
C TYR A 36 -0.93 1.17 -11.76
N ARG A 37 -0.44 0.46 -10.75
CA ARG A 37 0.98 0.06 -10.66
C ARG A 37 1.39 -0.82 -11.84
N ALA A 38 0.56 -1.79 -12.20
CA ALA A 38 0.81 -2.69 -13.32
C ALA A 38 0.88 -1.96 -14.66
N GLU A 39 0.03 -0.95 -14.87
CA GLU A 39 0.01 -0.15 -16.11
C GLU A 39 1.14 0.89 -16.18
N SER A 40 1.45 1.54 -15.06
CA SER A 40 2.36 2.70 -15.03
C SER A 40 3.79 2.37 -14.60
N GLY A 41 4.02 1.20 -14.00
CA GLY A 41 5.28 0.86 -13.34
C GLY A 41 5.53 1.65 -12.05
N ALA A 42 4.50 2.30 -11.47
CA ALA A 42 4.65 3.10 -10.27
C ALA A 42 5.06 2.26 -9.05
N ALA A 43 5.98 2.80 -8.26
CA ALA A 43 6.31 2.27 -6.95
C ALA A 43 5.20 2.59 -5.93
N LEU A 44 5.09 1.76 -4.88
CA LEU A 44 4.15 1.94 -3.79
C LEU A 44 4.89 1.96 -2.44
N LEU A 45 4.60 2.96 -1.62
CA LEU A 45 4.93 3.01 -0.21
C LEU A 45 3.62 3.05 0.58
N ALA A 46 3.26 1.91 1.19
CA ALA A 46 2.11 1.83 2.08
C ALA A 46 2.54 1.89 3.54
N VAL A 47 1.79 2.64 4.34
CA VAL A 47 1.96 2.78 5.79
C VAL A 47 0.63 2.43 6.44
N GLY A 48 0.65 1.55 7.43
CA GLY A 48 -0.56 1.14 8.14
C GLY A 48 -0.26 0.17 9.27
N HIS A 49 -1.30 -0.17 10.03
CA HIS A 49 -1.22 -1.12 11.13
C HIS A 49 -1.77 -2.53 10.79
N ASP A 50 -2.50 -2.69 9.68
CA ASP A 50 -2.97 -4.01 9.22
C ASP A 50 -1.85 -4.76 8.48
N ARG A 51 -1.15 -5.63 9.21
CA ARG A 51 -0.06 -6.45 8.67
C ARG A 51 -0.50 -7.39 7.56
N VAL A 52 -1.67 -8.02 7.70
CA VAL A 52 -2.13 -9.03 6.72
C VAL A 52 -2.40 -8.36 5.38
N LEU A 53 -2.92 -7.14 5.40
CA LEU A 53 -3.08 -6.33 4.21
C LEU A 53 -1.73 -5.91 3.62
N LEU A 54 -0.83 -5.37 4.44
CA LEU A 54 0.47 -4.87 3.99
C LEU A 54 1.36 -5.97 3.40
N GLU A 55 1.38 -7.15 4.03
CA GLU A 55 2.15 -8.31 3.55
C GLU A 55 1.61 -8.84 2.20
N ARG A 56 0.32 -8.67 1.91
CA ARG A 56 -0.24 -9.03 0.59
C ARG A 56 0.01 -7.96 -0.47
N TRP A 57 0.02 -6.69 -0.07
CA TRP A 57 0.05 -5.57 -1.00
C TRP A 57 1.46 -5.13 -1.38
N CYS A 58 2.43 -5.35 -0.49
CA CYS A 58 3.80 -4.89 -0.64
C CYS A 58 4.76 -6.07 -0.85
N ASP A 59 5.67 -5.91 -1.80
CA ASP A 59 6.74 -6.89 -2.05
C ASP A 59 7.70 -7.03 -0.86
N ARG A 60 7.80 -5.98 -0.06
CA ARG A 60 8.64 -5.91 1.15
C ARG A 60 7.91 -5.10 2.21
N THR A 61 7.95 -5.58 3.44
CA THR A 61 7.43 -4.86 4.59
C THR A 61 8.53 -4.59 5.61
N VAL A 62 8.38 -3.47 6.30
CA VAL A 62 9.31 -3.01 7.32
C VAL A 62 8.49 -2.67 8.55
N ARG A 63 8.91 -3.18 9.70
CA ARG A 63 8.29 -2.88 10.98
C ARG A 63 9.07 -1.78 11.68
N TRP A 64 8.35 -0.74 12.07
CA TRP A 64 8.87 0.29 12.95
C TRP A 64 8.57 -0.09 14.40
N ASP A 65 9.61 -0.38 15.18
CA ASP A 65 9.56 -0.48 16.64
C ASP A 65 10.37 0.71 17.22
N GLU A 66 10.06 1.16 18.43
CA GLU A 66 10.72 2.27 19.12
C GLU A 66 12.25 2.10 19.21
N ARG A 67 12.76 0.88 18.97
CA ARG A 67 14.17 0.50 19.12
C ARG A 67 14.89 0.17 17.81
N ALA A 68 14.17 -0.19 16.75
CA ALA A 68 14.79 -0.59 15.48
C ALA A 68 13.79 -0.70 14.32
N VAL A 69 14.33 -0.60 13.11
CA VAL A 69 13.66 -0.91 11.85
C VAL A 69 13.98 -2.37 11.49
N GLU A 70 12.98 -3.26 11.54
CA GLU A 70 13.14 -4.67 11.20
C GLU A 70 12.55 -4.97 9.83
N ARG A 71 13.31 -5.65 8.96
CA ARG A 71 12.81 -6.15 7.67
C ARG A 71 12.06 -7.46 7.89
N VAL A 72 10.82 -7.54 7.43
CA VAL A 72 10.00 -8.74 7.53
C VAL A 72 10.06 -9.47 6.18
N PRO A 73 10.46 -10.75 6.13
CA PRO A 73 10.37 -11.54 4.90
C PRO A 73 8.91 -11.69 4.49
N VAL A 74 8.59 -11.39 3.24
CA VAL A 74 7.27 -11.66 2.65
C VAL A 74 7.35 -13.07 2.03
N GLY A 75 6.52 -13.99 2.52
CA GLY A 75 6.47 -15.40 2.11
C GLY A 75 5.34 -15.71 1.16
#